data_AF-A0A5J5IGI9-F1
#
_entry.id   AF-A0A5J5IGI9-F1
#
_cell.length_a   1.000
_cell.length_b   1.000
_cell.length_c   1.000
_cell.angle_alpha   90.00
_cell.angle_beta   90.00
_cell.angle_gamma   90.00
#
_symmetry.space_group_name_H-M   'P 1'
#
loop_
_entity.id
_entity.type
_entity.pdbx_description
1 polymer ?
#
loop_
_entity_poly.entity_id
_entity_poly.type
_entity_poly.pdbx_seq_one_letter_code
_entity_poly.pdbx_strand_id
1 'polypeptide(L)'
;MINIKYLLSYSLLTVSLYACAQSKYSIKNIYAVYEVHLPGNIAVDQNGNEIPSRDTLNVVYVETSSGPIQWNEAWKNDKTYSILSHVADTNFIDAGTDKNTNEKMIIHASPGNKLWQLRLIPSDSKISLPAKILQNEILLEGTYNGKKILQKIKKQVELNSIPSQ
;
A
#
# COMPACT_ATOMS: atom_id res chain seq x y z
N MET A 1 -33.56 10.07 -53.16
CA MET A 1 -34.21 9.11 -52.23
C MET A 1 -33.12 8.41 -51.43
N ILE A 2 -32.94 8.80 -50.17
CA ILE A 2 -31.93 8.20 -49.27
C ILE A 2 -32.55 6.99 -48.59
N ASN A 3 -31.90 5.83 -48.70
CA ASN A 3 -32.39 4.54 -48.19
C ASN A 3 -32.30 4.50 -46.65
N ILE A 4 -33.42 4.75 -45.97
CA ILE A 4 -33.58 4.81 -44.50
C ILE A 4 -33.14 3.53 -43.77
N LYS A 5 -33.07 2.38 -44.45
CA LYS A 5 -32.73 1.08 -43.84
C LYS A 5 -31.30 0.98 -43.29
N TYR A 6 -30.35 1.75 -43.83
CA TYR A 6 -28.95 1.71 -43.37
C TYR A 6 -28.62 2.75 -42.29
N LEU A 7 -29.55 3.67 -41.99
CA LEU A 7 -29.35 4.68 -40.96
C LEU A 7 -29.51 4.11 -39.54
N LEU A 8 -30.38 3.10 -39.38
CA LEU A 8 -30.66 2.46 -38.09
C LEU A 8 -29.56 1.48 -37.65
N SER A 9 -28.81 0.88 -38.57
CA SER A 9 -27.74 -0.07 -38.24
C SER A 9 -26.44 0.61 -37.77
N TYR A 10 -26.22 1.88 -38.11
CA TYR A 10 -25.03 2.62 -37.67
C TYR A 10 -25.19 3.22 -36.27
N SER A 11 -26.42 3.38 -35.78
CA SER A 11 -26.70 3.96 -34.45
C SER A 11 -26.45 2.99 -33.29
N LEU A 12 -26.41 1.67 -33.54
CA LEU A 12 -26.27 0.67 -32.47
C LEU A 12 -24.80 0.31 -32.16
N LEU A 13 -23.84 0.70 -33.00
CA LEU A 13 -22.44 0.28 -32.87
C LEU A 13 -21.56 1.27 -32.07
N THR A 14 -22.08 2.45 -31.71
CA THR A 14 -21.31 3.50 -31.03
C THR A 14 -21.43 3.49 -29.50
N VAL A 15 -22.28 2.63 -28.92
CA VAL A 15 -22.54 2.62 -27.46
C VAL A 15 -21.62 1.65 -26.69
N SER A 16 -20.85 0.79 -27.36
CA SER A 16 -20.08 -0.29 -26.72
C SER A 16 -18.63 0.05 -26.34
N LEU A 17 -18.17 1.30 -26.48
CA LEU A 17 -16.75 1.66 -26.24
C LEU A 17 -16.45 2.39 -24.92
N TYR A 18 -17.43 2.64 -24.04
CA TYR A 18 -17.21 3.39 -22.79
C TYR A 18 -17.00 2.53 -21.54
N ALA A 19 -16.92 1.19 -21.64
CA ALA A 19 -16.97 0.32 -20.46
C ALA A 19 -15.63 0.10 -19.71
N CYS A 20 -14.52 0.73 -20.11
CA CYS A 20 -13.24 0.61 -19.40
C CYS A 20 -12.79 1.93 -18.76
N ALA A 21 -13.68 2.58 -17.99
CA ALA A 21 -13.26 3.61 -17.06
C ALA A 21 -12.59 2.95 -15.83
N GLN A 22 -11.31 2.58 -15.96
CA GLN A 22 -10.48 2.21 -14.81
C GLN A 22 -10.49 3.41 -13.86
N SER A 23 -11.23 3.30 -12.75
CA SER A 23 -11.42 4.40 -11.82
C SER A 23 -10.06 4.88 -11.33
N LYS A 24 -9.67 6.07 -11.77
CA LYS A 24 -8.46 6.75 -11.33
C LYS A 24 -8.68 7.17 -9.88
N TYR A 25 -8.31 6.30 -8.95
CA TYR A 25 -8.35 6.61 -7.52
C TYR A 25 -7.45 7.82 -7.23
N SER A 26 -7.63 8.48 -6.08
CA SER A 26 -6.87 9.68 -5.73
C SER A 26 -5.38 9.42 -5.44
N ILE A 27 -4.95 8.16 -5.41
CA ILE A 27 -3.55 7.75 -5.17
C ILE A 27 -2.67 8.20 -6.34
N LYS A 28 -1.59 8.92 -6.03
CA LYS A 28 -0.59 9.40 -7.00
C LYS A 28 0.69 8.59 -6.95
N ASN A 29 1.26 8.48 -5.75
CA ASN A 29 2.48 7.74 -5.50
C ASN A 29 2.31 6.87 -4.26
N ILE A 30 3.03 5.76 -4.25
CA ILE A 30 3.03 4.82 -3.13
C ILE A 30 4.43 4.26 -2.93
N TYR A 31 4.88 4.27 -1.68
CA TYR A 31 6.19 3.78 -1.28
C TYR A 31 5.97 2.86 -0.09
N ALA A 32 6.63 1.71 -0.08
CA ALA A 32 6.59 0.82 1.06
C ALA A 32 8.00 0.55 1.56
N VAL A 33 8.15 0.60 2.87
CA VAL A 33 9.40 0.39 3.57
C VAL A 33 9.18 -0.59 4.71
N TYR A 34 10.26 -1.22 5.16
CA TYR A 34 10.26 -1.98 6.40
C TYR A 34 11.57 -1.82 7.16
N GLU A 35 11.45 -1.92 8.48
CA GLU A 35 12.57 -1.98 9.41
C GLU A 35 12.51 -3.32 10.12
N VAL A 36 13.66 -3.99 10.24
CA VAL A 36 13.80 -5.19 11.04
C VAL A 36 14.46 -4.80 12.35
N HIS A 37 13.74 -4.87 13.45
CA HIS A 37 14.30 -4.66 14.78
C HIS A 37 14.77 -6.01 15.32
N LEU A 38 16.06 -6.09 15.64
CA LEU A 38 16.64 -7.23 16.33
C LEU A 38 16.45 -7.03 17.83
N PRO A 39 15.89 -8.01 18.56
CA PRO A 39 15.78 -7.92 20.00
C PRO A 39 17.18 -7.92 20.62
N GLY A 40 17.42 -7.05 21.60
CA GLY A 40 18.71 -7.00 22.31
C GLY A 40 19.06 -8.31 23.03
N ASN A 41 18.04 -9.06 23.47
CA ASN A 41 18.18 -10.43 23.97
C ASN A 41 17.59 -11.41 22.96
N ILE A 42 18.43 -12.31 22.43
CA ILE A 42 17.98 -13.41 21.59
C ILE A 42 17.44 -14.51 22.51
N ALA A 43 16.14 -14.79 22.42
CA ALA A 43 15.56 -15.92 23.14
C ALA A 43 16.17 -17.22 22.61
N VAL A 44 16.52 -18.15 23.50
CA VAL A 44 17.04 -19.47 23.13
C VAL A 44 16.12 -20.57 23.64
N ASP A 45 16.04 -21.68 22.90
CA ASP A 45 15.33 -22.88 23.33
C ASP A 45 16.09 -23.61 24.46
N GLN A 46 15.52 -24.74 24.92
CA GLN A 46 16.13 -25.55 25.99
C GLN A 46 17.49 -26.16 25.62
N ASN A 47 17.85 -26.18 24.34
CA ASN A 47 19.11 -26.68 23.81
C ASN A 47 20.10 -25.55 23.47
N GLY A 48 19.74 -24.29 23.73
CA GLY A 48 20.56 -23.12 23.41
C GLY A 48 20.44 -22.66 21.95
N ASN A 49 19.50 -23.17 21.16
CA ASN A 49 19.27 -22.68 19.80
C ASN A 49 18.49 -21.37 19.83
N GLU A 50 18.89 -20.42 18.99
CA GLU A 50 18.16 -19.16 18.84
C GLU A 50 16.73 -19.39 18.37
N ILE A 51 15.79 -18.78 19.07
CA ILE A 51 14.39 -18.67 18.66
C ILE A 51 14.30 -17.39 17.81
N PRO A 52 14.10 -17.51 16.48
CA PRO A 52 14.08 -16.34 15.61
C PRO A 52 12.86 -15.47 15.94
N SER A 53 13.10 -14.38 16.67
CA SER A 53 12.13 -13.32 16.92
C SER A 53 12.59 -12.08 16.15
N ARG A 54 12.07 -11.89 14.95
CA ARG A 54 12.25 -10.64 14.19
C ARG A 54 10.99 -9.81 14.35
N ASP A 55 11.11 -8.67 14.99
CA ASP A 55 10.06 -7.66 14.91
C ASP A 55 10.26 -6.88 13.60
N THR A 56 9.21 -6.73 12.80
CA THR A 56 9.29 -6.08 11.50
C THR A 56 8.21 -5.03 11.41
N LEU A 57 8.62 -3.76 11.49
CA LEU A 57 7.74 -2.64 11.27
C LEU A 57 7.58 -2.42 9.77
N ASN A 58 6.36 -2.57 9.26
CA ASN A 58 6.04 -2.32 7.85
C ASN A 58 5.30 -0.99 7.76
N VAL A 59 5.80 -0.07 6.93
CA VAL A 59 5.22 1.27 6.75
C VAL A 59 4.98 1.51 5.27
N VAL A 60 3.79 2.00 4.93
CA VAL A 60 3.46 2.44 3.57
C VAL A 60 3.18 3.93 3.58
N TYR A 61 3.81 4.65 2.67
CA TYR A 61 3.57 6.06 2.43
C TYR A 61 2.74 6.22 1.16
N VAL A 62 1.66 6.99 1.26
CA VAL A 62 0.74 7.20 0.14
C VAL A 62 0.54 8.68 -0.11
N GLU A 63 0.80 9.11 -1.34
CA GLU A 63 0.42 10.45 -1.80
C GLU A 63 -0.95 10.40 -2.46
N THR A 64 -1.84 11.32 -2.07
CA THR A 64 -3.21 11.40 -2.62
C THR A 64 -3.53 12.82 -3.09
N SER A 65 -4.24 12.97 -4.21
CA SER A 65 -4.56 14.30 -4.76
C SER A 65 -5.84 14.94 -4.25
N SER A 66 -6.81 14.15 -3.77
CA SER A 66 -8.06 14.71 -3.24
C SER A 66 -8.89 13.66 -2.50
N GLY A 67 -9.56 14.12 -1.44
CA GLY A 67 -10.46 13.31 -0.61
C GLY A 67 -9.74 12.33 0.31
N PRO A 68 -10.23 12.13 1.55
CA PRO A 68 -9.66 11.12 2.44
C PRO A 68 -9.92 9.71 1.89
N ILE A 69 -8.90 8.86 1.90
CA ILE A 69 -9.07 7.42 1.75
C ILE A 69 -9.13 6.86 3.16
N GLN A 70 -10.18 6.11 3.46
CA GLN A 70 -10.24 5.30 4.68
C GLN A 70 -9.50 4.01 4.39
N TRP A 71 -8.37 3.77 5.05
CA TRP A 71 -7.62 2.54 4.91
C TRP A 71 -8.15 1.52 5.92
N ASN A 72 -8.48 0.33 5.44
CA ASN A 72 -9.17 -0.67 6.25
C ASN A 72 -8.17 -1.74 6.70
N GLU A 73 -7.59 -2.46 5.73
CA GLU A 73 -6.81 -3.66 5.97
C GLU A 73 -5.67 -3.79 4.97
N ALA A 74 -4.63 -4.52 5.36
CA ALA A 74 -3.55 -4.90 4.47
C ALA A 74 -3.21 -6.38 4.60
N TRP A 75 -2.63 -6.94 3.54
CA TRP A 75 -2.12 -8.30 3.52
C TRP A 75 -0.72 -8.37 2.97
N LYS A 76 0.12 -9.21 3.58
CA LYS A 76 1.49 -9.51 3.16
C LYS A 76 1.85 -10.90 3.66
N ASN A 77 2.42 -11.75 2.79
CA ASN A 77 2.93 -13.09 3.17
C ASN A 77 1.94 -13.90 4.01
N ASP A 78 0.69 -14.02 3.53
CA ASP A 78 -0.42 -14.74 4.17
C ASP A 78 -0.84 -14.22 5.56
N LYS A 79 -0.35 -13.06 5.97
CA LYS A 79 -0.75 -12.36 7.19
C LYS A 79 -1.66 -11.19 6.88
N THR A 80 -2.63 -10.96 7.78
CA THR A 80 -3.51 -9.80 7.77
C THR A 80 -2.96 -8.74 8.73
N TYR A 81 -3.12 -7.48 8.36
CA TYR A 81 -2.67 -6.33 9.13
C TYR A 81 -3.82 -5.33 9.26
N SER A 82 -3.99 -4.78 10.46
CA SER A 82 -4.74 -3.54 10.64
C SER A 82 -3.87 -2.35 10.25
N ILE A 83 -4.50 -1.26 9.83
CA ILE A 83 -3.79 -0.06 9.38
C ILE A 83 -3.98 1.06 10.40
N LEU A 84 -2.88 1.53 10.98
CA LEU A 84 -2.84 2.81 11.68
C LEU A 84 -2.42 3.90 10.70
N SER A 85 -3.38 4.73 10.29
CA SER A 85 -3.17 5.80 9.32
C SER A 85 -2.95 7.16 9.99
N HIS A 86 -1.94 7.90 9.53
CA HIS A 86 -1.64 9.27 9.94
C HIS A 86 -1.43 10.14 8.70
N VAL A 87 -2.01 11.34 8.66
CA VAL A 87 -1.70 12.34 7.62
C VAL A 87 -0.52 13.16 8.12
N ALA A 88 0.53 13.32 7.32
CA ALA A 88 1.65 14.16 7.71
C ALA A 88 1.26 15.64 7.80
N ASP A 89 1.81 16.33 8.79
CA ASP A 89 1.64 17.78 8.96
C ASP A 89 2.40 18.59 7.89
N THR A 90 3.41 17.96 7.27
CA THR A 90 4.27 18.52 6.23
C THR A 90 4.05 17.81 4.89
N ASN A 91 4.52 18.43 3.80
CA ASN A 91 4.50 17.81 2.46
C ASN A 91 5.64 16.82 2.23
N PHE A 92 6.42 16.48 3.25
CA PHE A 92 7.47 15.47 3.16
C PHE A 92 7.59 14.67 4.45
N ILE A 93 8.05 13.43 4.35
CA ILE A 93 8.40 12.57 5.49
C ILE A 93 9.82 12.04 5.28
N ASP A 94 10.62 12.10 6.33
CA ASP A 94 11.88 11.36 6.42
C ASP A 94 11.55 9.89 6.75
N ALA A 95 11.71 9.02 5.76
CA ALA A 95 11.45 7.60 5.92
C ALA A 95 12.67 6.84 6.46
N GLY A 96 13.82 7.50 6.69
CA GLY A 96 15.04 6.85 7.16
C GLY A 96 16.07 6.65 6.05
N THR A 97 16.97 5.68 6.22
CA THR A 97 18.08 5.40 5.29
C THR A 97 17.91 4.03 4.67
N ASP A 98 17.92 3.94 3.34
CA ASP A 98 17.89 2.67 2.61
C ASP A 98 19.12 1.83 2.96
N LYS A 99 18.90 0.59 3.38
CA LYS A 99 19.95 -0.32 3.83
C LYS A 99 20.90 -0.74 2.70
N ASN A 100 20.43 -0.80 1.47
CA ASN A 100 21.21 -1.26 0.32
C ASN A 100 22.06 -0.13 -0.27
N THR A 101 21.52 1.08 -0.35
CA THR A 101 22.19 2.22 -0.98
C THR A 101 22.86 3.15 0.03
N ASN A 102 22.50 3.05 1.31
CA ASN A 102 22.89 3.97 2.37
C ASN A 102 22.46 5.44 2.10
N GLU A 103 21.48 5.64 1.23
CA GLU A 103 20.93 6.95 0.91
C GLU A 103 19.73 7.27 1.80
N LYS A 104 19.57 8.56 2.11
CA LYS A 104 18.41 9.04 2.87
C LYS A 104 17.16 9.03 1.99
N MET A 105 16.11 8.37 2.45
CA MET A 105 14.83 8.29 1.76
C MET A 105 13.88 9.37 2.28
N ILE A 106 13.77 10.48 1.55
CA ILE A 106 12.80 11.54 1.83
C ILE A 106 11.65 11.43 0.84
N ILE A 107 10.44 11.26 1.35
CA ILE A 107 9.24 11.10 0.53
C ILE A 107 8.54 12.45 0.46
N HIS A 108 8.33 12.95 -0.75
CA HIS A 108 7.68 14.23 -1.00
C HIS A 108 6.29 14.06 -1.61
N ALA A 109 5.33 14.84 -1.15
CA ALA A 109 4.07 15.06 -1.83
C ALA A 109 4.14 16.33 -2.69
N SER A 110 3.51 16.26 -3.85
CA SER A 110 3.34 17.40 -4.74
C SER A 110 2.46 18.48 -4.09
N PRO A 111 2.64 19.77 -4.43
CA PRO A 111 1.79 20.84 -3.90
C PRO A 111 0.29 20.55 -4.04
N GLY A 112 -0.46 20.71 -2.94
CA GLY A 112 -1.90 20.43 -2.89
C GLY A 112 -2.29 18.97 -2.63
N ASN A 113 -1.34 18.04 -2.70
CA ASN A 113 -1.58 16.64 -2.35
C ASN A 113 -1.39 16.40 -0.84
N LYS A 114 -2.00 15.33 -0.33
CA LYS A 114 -1.82 14.85 1.05
C LYS A 114 -0.88 13.66 1.08
N LEU A 115 0.04 13.66 2.05
CA LEU A 115 0.93 12.55 2.33
C LEU A 115 0.43 11.77 3.55
N TRP A 116 0.21 10.48 3.38
CA TRP A 116 -0.24 9.57 4.43
C TRP A 116 0.90 8.63 4.81
N GLN A 117 0.99 8.33 6.10
CA GLN A 117 1.81 7.26 6.65
C GLN A 117 0.87 6.18 7.21
N LEU A 118 1.01 4.96 6.70
CA LEU A 118 0.21 3.80 7.07
C LEU A 118 1.14 2.80 7.77
N ARG A 119 1.01 2.65 9.08
CA ARG A 119 1.72 1.60 9.82
C ARG A 119 0.88 0.33 9.81
N LEU A 120 1.47 -0.76 9.35
CA LEU A 120 0.79 -2.06 9.29
C LEU A 120 1.04 -2.81 10.59
N ILE A 121 -0.01 -3.03 11.36
CA ILE A 121 0.05 -3.73 12.65
C ILE A 121 -0.47 -5.15 12.43
N PRO A 122 0.31 -6.21 12.72
CA PRO A 122 -0.17 -7.58 12.59
C PRO A 122 -1.51 -7.77 13.32
N SER A 123 -2.45 -8.44 12.66
CA SER A 123 -3.77 -8.72 13.23
C SER A 123 -4.00 -10.22 13.26
N ASP A 124 -4.57 -10.71 14.38
CA ASP A 124 -5.03 -12.10 14.51
C ASP A 124 -6.31 -12.38 13.70
N SER A 125 -6.87 -11.34 13.08
CA SER A 125 -8.04 -11.42 12.21
C SER A 125 -7.76 -12.29 10.98
N LYS A 126 -8.50 -13.40 10.87
CA LYS A 126 -8.44 -14.31 9.72
C LYS A 126 -9.42 -13.87 8.64
N ILE A 127 -9.14 -12.74 8.01
CA ILE A 127 -9.91 -12.27 6.85
C ILE A 127 -9.27 -12.82 5.57
N SER A 128 -10.10 -13.40 4.72
CA SER A 128 -9.68 -13.97 3.45
C SER A 128 -9.12 -12.90 2.53
N LEU A 129 -7.97 -13.19 1.93
CA LEU A 129 -7.31 -12.33 0.96
C LEU A 129 -8.24 -12.03 -0.23
N PRO A 130 -8.58 -10.76 -0.52
CA PRO A 130 -9.56 -10.43 -1.56
C PRO A 130 -9.01 -10.59 -2.99
N ALA A 131 -7.68 -10.66 -3.16
CA ALA A 131 -7.02 -10.86 -4.44
C ALA A 131 -5.65 -11.53 -4.27
N LYS A 132 -5.24 -12.37 -5.23
CA LYS A 132 -3.94 -13.05 -5.20
C LYS A 132 -2.78 -12.06 -5.20
N ILE A 133 -1.87 -12.20 -4.24
CA ILE A 133 -0.59 -11.48 -4.19
C ILE A 133 0.58 -12.45 -4.23
N LEU A 134 1.71 -11.99 -4.76
CA LEU A 134 2.97 -12.74 -4.74
C LEU A 134 3.66 -12.55 -3.39
N GLN A 135 4.65 -13.39 -3.11
CA GLN A 135 5.50 -13.25 -1.94
C GLN A 135 6.16 -11.87 -1.91
N ASN A 136 6.18 -11.26 -0.72
CA ASN A 136 6.69 -9.90 -0.45
C ASN A 136 5.92 -8.74 -1.11
N GLU A 137 4.82 -9.00 -1.81
CA GLU A 137 3.88 -7.94 -2.18
C GLU A 137 3.03 -7.54 -0.96
N ILE A 138 2.56 -6.29 -0.96
CA ILE A 138 1.52 -5.82 -0.05
C ILE A 138 0.25 -5.56 -0.85
N LEU A 139 -0.89 -6.02 -0.35
CA LEU A 139 -2.20 -5.56 -0.80
C LEU A 139 -2.78 -4.63 0.25
N LEU A 140 -3.12 -3.39 -0.14
CA LEU A 140 -3.90 -2.48 0.69
C LEU A 140 -5.35 -2.48 0.23
N GLU A 141 -6.26 -2.48 1.19
CA GLU A 141 -7.67 -2.21 0.99
C GLU A 141 -8.07 -0.91 1.68
N GLY A 142 -8.88 -0.13 0.97
CA GLY A 142 -9.49 1.07 1.54
C GLY A 142 -10.83 1.39 0.90
N THR A 143 -11.42 2.48 1.36
CA THR A 143 -12.67 3.04 0.86
C THR A 143 -12.44 4.49 0.43
N TYR A 144 -12.78 4.80 -0.82
CA TYR A 144 -12.72 6.14 -1.39
C TYR A 144 -14.06 6.51 -2.02
N ASN A 145 -14.67 7.60 -1.55
CA ASN A 145 -16.01 8.04 -1.98
C ASN A 145 -17.06 6.90 -1.96
N GLY A 146 -17.05 6.10 -0.88
CA GLY A 146 -17.95 4.96 -0.69
C GLY A 146 -17.63 3.73 -1.54
N LYS A 147 -16.57 3.75 -2.36
CA LYS A 147 -16.15 2.61 -3.17
C LYS A 147 -14.90 1.95 -2.58
N LYS A 148 -14.94 0.62 -2.52
CA LYS A 148 -13.78 -0.20 -2.15
C LYS A 148 -12.68 -0.05 -3.20
N ILE A 149 -11.45 0.15 -2.73
CA ILE A 149 -10.25 0.24 -3.56
C ILE A 149 -9.25 -0.81 -3.10
N LEU A 150 -8.54 -1.40 -4.06
CA LEU A 150 -7.45 -2.36 -3.81
C LEU A 150 -6.19 -1.83 -4.47
N GLN A 151 -5.13 -1.67 -3.68
CA GLN A 151 -3.84 -1.18 -4.15
C GLN A 151 -2.76 -2.21 -3.87
N LYS A 152 -2.19 -2.78 -4.94
CA LYS A 152 -1.06 -3.71 -4.85
C LYS A 152 0.26 -2.93 -4.87
N ILE A 153 1.19 -3.32 -4.01
CA ILE A 153 2.54 -2.76 -3.90
C ILE A 153 3.54 -3.89 -4.11
N LYS A 154 4.37 -3.77 -5.14
CA LYS A 154 5.24 -4.86 -5.61
C LYS A 154 6.63 -4.85 -4.98
N LYS A 155 7.05 -3.71 -4.45
CA LYS A 155 8.42 -3.48 -3.95
C LYS A 155 8.36 -2.85 -2.59
N GLN A 156 9.31 -3.25 -1.75
CA GLN A 156 9.54 -2.69 -0.43
C GLN A 156 11.03 -2.41 -0.29
N VAL A 157 11.36 -1.31 0.38
CA VAL A 157 12.74 -0.93 0.69
C VAL A 157 13.02 -1.30 2.15
N GLU A 158 14.13 -2.00 2.40
CA GLU A 158 14.61 -2.22 3.76
C GLU A 158 15.36 -0.98 4.24
N LEU A 159 15.04 -0.51 5.44
CA LEU A 159 15.70 0.62 6.05
C LEU A 159 16.70 0.15 7.10
N ASN A 160 17.72 0.97 7.36
CA ASN A 160 18.63 0.78 8.48
C ASN A 160 17.86 0.90 9.80
N SER A 161 17.87 -0.17 10.59
CA SER A 161 17.33 -0.15 11.95
C SER A 161 18.30 0.59 12.88
N ILE A 162 17.82 1.62 13.57
CA ILE A 162 18.54 2.15 14.73
C ILE A 162 18.39 1.10 15.84
N PRO A 163 19.47 0.56 16.43
CA PRO A 163 19.37 -0.34 17.56
C PRO A 163 18.58 0.33 18.67
N SER A 164 17.55 -0.34 19.20
CA SER A 164 16.86 0.12 20.40
C SER A 164 17.87 0.22 21.54
N GLN A 165 18.11 1.45 22.02
CA GLN A 165 18.86 1.68 23.26
C GLN A 165 18.02 1.35 24.48
#